data_AF-A0A4R8SYV0-F1
#
_entry.id   AF-A0A4R8SYV0-F1
#
_cell.length_a   1.000
_cell.length_b   1.000
_cell.length_c   1.000
_cell.angle_alpha   90.00
_cell.angle_beta   90.00
_cell.angle_gamma   90.00
#
_symmetry.space_group_name_H-M   'P 1'
#
loop_
_entity.id
_entity.type
_entity.pdbx_description
1 polymer ?
#
loop_
_entity_poly.entity_id
_entity_poly.type
_entity_poly.pdbx_seq_one_letter_code
_entity_poly.pdbx_strand_id
1 'polypeptide(L)'
;MTEPDLNFFKALEQQYQETMTKARAGGHLLNSAVEELKDLRGWARSAQGHVEAEANGNGALTNLRLDDSVTKLSPNIVGQIVVATAAAAAGQAFDHRERVFAQLMVDLKNPLP
;
A
#
# COMPACT_ATOMS: atom_id res chain seq x y z
N MET A 1 -11.48 41.52 -33.09
CA MET A 1 -10.71 40.36 -32.58
C MET A 1 -9.31 40.89 -32.31
N THR A 2 -8.93 41.14 -31.06
CA THR A 2 -7.59 41.61 -30.71
C THR A 2 -6.60 40.46 -30.88
N GLU A 3 -5.49 40.70 -31.58
CA GLU A 3 -4.42 39.71 -31.69
C GLU A 3 -3.83 39.42 -30.29
N PRO A 4 -3.59 38.14 -29.95
CA PRO A 4 -2.91 37.79 -28.72
C PRO A 4 -1.50 38.40 -28.71
N ASP A 5 -1.13 39.02 -27.59
CA ASP A 5 0.18 39.67 -27.42
C ASP A 5 1.23 38.69 -26.88
N LEU A 6 2.49 39.14 -26.83
CA LEU A 6 3.61 38.34 -26.31
C LEU A 6 3.39 37.88 -24.86
N ASN A 7 2.64 38.62 -24.04
CA ASN A 7 2.38 38.26 -22.65
C ASN A 7 1.42 37.07 -22.57
N PHE A 8 0.41 37.04 -23.44
CA PHE A 8 -0.49 35.89 -23.59
C PHE A 8 0.29 34.61 -23.89
N PHE A 9 1.20 34.63 -24.88
CA PHE A 9 1.99 33.45 -25.24
C PHE A 9 2.93 32.97 -24.12
N LYS A 10 3.55 33.90 -23.39
CA LYS A 10 4.39 33.56 -22.22
C LYS A 10 3.58 32.93 -21.08
N ALA A 11 2.38 33.47 -20.80
CA ALA A 11 1.49 32.89 -19.79
C ALA A 11 1.03 31.48 -20.18
N LEU A 12 0.73 31.26 -21.46
CA LEU A 12 0.38 29.94 -21.98
C LEU A 12 1.53 28.93 -21.84
N GLU A 13 2.75 29.34 -22.19
CA GLU A 13 3.95 28.52 -22.03
C GLU A 13 4.18 28.17 -20.56
N GLN A 14 4.09 29.14 -19.66
CA GLN A 14 4.22 28.90 -18.22
C GLN A 14 3.16 27.92 -17.71
N GLN A 15 1.89 28.12 -18.08
CA GLN A 15 0.80 27.23 -17.69
C GLN A 15 1.01 25.80 -18.23
N TYR A 16 1.53 25.67 -19.46
CA TYR A 16 1.90 24.37 -20.04
C TYR A 16 3.01 23.70 -19.22
N GLN A 17 4.09 24.41 -18.90
CA GLN A 17 5.20 23.85 -18.12
C GLN A 17 4.77 23.44 -16.71
N GLU A 18 3.96 24.25 -16.03
CA GLU A 18 3.40 23.93 -14.72
C GLU A 18 2.53 22.66 -14.79
N THR A 19 1.69 22.54 -15.82
CA THR A 19 0.83 21.37 -16.03
C THR A 19 1.66 20.11 -16.29
N MET A 20 2.67 20.20 -17.16
CA MET A 20 3.57 19.08 -17.46
C MET A 20 4.41 18.66 -16.25
N THR A 21 4.83 19.62 -15.42
CA THR A 21 5.57 19.33 -14.19
C THR A 21 4.71 18.56 -13.20
N LYS A 22 3.48 19.03 -12.95
CA LYS A 22 2.50 18.33 -12.10
C LYS A 22 2.16 16.94 -12.62
N ALA A 23 2.00 16.78 -13.94
CA ALA A 23 1.72 15.49 -14.54
C ALA A 23 2.85 14.48 -14.33
N ARG A 24 4.11 14.90 -14.49
CA ARG A 24 5.29 14.04 -14.23
C ARG A 24 5.38 13.65 -12.75
N ALA A 25 5.23 14.62 -11.85
CA ALA A 25 5.21 14.38 -10.42
C ALA A 25 4.09 13.38 -10.03
N GLY A 26 2.88 13.56 -10.57
CA GLY A 26 1.78 12.60 -10.38
C GLY A 26 2.11 11.19 -10.87
N GLY A 27 2.77 11.07 -12.03
CA GLY A 27 3.25 9.78 -12.54
C GLY A 27 4.25 9.09 -11.60
N HIS A 28 5.18 9.87 -11.02
CA HIS A 28 6.14 9.34 -10.04
C HIS A 28 5.44 8.85 -8.77
N LEU A 29 4.49 9.62 -8.23
CA LEU A 29 3.70 9.22 -7.06
C LEU A 29 2.94 7.91 -7.29
N LEU A 30 2.30 7.77 -8.45
CA LEU A 30 1.61 6.52 -8.83
C LEU A 30 2.58 5.34 -8.89
N ASN A 31 3.75 5.52 -9.51
CA ASN A 31 4.74 4.46 -9.62
C ASN A 31 5.29 4.04 -8.24
N SER A 32 5.58 4.99 -7.37
CA SER A 32 6.01 4.73 -6.00
C SER A 32 4.96 3.95 -5.21
N ALA A 33 3.68 4.34 -5.31
CA ALA A 33 2.59 3.63 -4.64
C ALA A 33 2.43 2.20 -5.18
N VAL A 34 2.58 1.97 -6.49
CA VAL A 34 2.52 0.62 -7.08
C VAL A 34 3.64 -0.27 -6.54
N GLU A 35 4.88 0.23 -6.47
CA GLU A 35 5.99 -0.56 -5.93
C GLU A 35 5.81 -0.84 -4.44
N GLU A 36 5.34 0.13 -3.65
CA GLU A 36 5.03 -0.10 -2.23
C GLU A 36 3.95 -1.18 -2.04
N LEU A 37 2.86 -1.12 -2.81
CA LEU A 37 1.76 -2.09 -2.73
C LEU A 37 2.17 -3.51 -3.16
N LYS A 38 3.11 -3.64 -4.08
CA LYS A 38 3.60 -4.93 -4.60
C LYS A 38 4.37 -5.72 -3.55
N ASP A 39 5.21 -5.04 -2.79
CA ASP A 39 6.05 -5.64 -1.74
C ASP A 39 5.39 -5.69 -0.37
N LEU A 40 4.21 -5.06 -0.23
CA LEU A 40 3.44 -5.02 1.01
C LEU A 40 3.11 -6.42 1.53
N ARG A 41 3.46 -6.67 2.80
CA ARG A 41 3.11 -7.87 3.57
C ARG A 41 2.57 -7.47 4.93
N GLY A 42 1.47 -8.09 5.34
CA GLY A 42 1.05 -8.11 6.74
C GLY A 42 1.63 -9.33 7.44
N TRP A 43 1.96 -9.19 8.73
CA TRP A 43 2.59 -10.25 9.52
C TRP A 43 1.96 -10.36 10.90
N ALA A 44 1.68 -11.56 11.36
CA ALA A 44 1.17 -11.77 12.71
C ALA A 44 1.80 -12.98 13.37
N ARG A 45 1.90 -12.92 14.69
CA ARG A 45 2.31 -14.04 15.55
C ARG A 45 1.27 -14.23 16.64
N SER A 46 0.92 -15.49 16.92
CA SER A 46 0.04 -15.81 18.04
C SER A 46 0.68 -15.46 19.38
N ALA A 47 -0.13 -15.19 20.41
CA ALA A 47 0.35 -14.68 21.70
C ALA A 47 1.46 -15.52 22.35
N GLN A 48 1.45 -16.84 22.12
CA GLN A 48 2.42 -17.79 22.67
C GLN A 48 3.51 -18.19 21.67
N GLY A 49 3.53 -17.59 20.48
CA GLY A 49 4.54 -17.86 19.44
C GLY A 49 4.34 -19.17 18.68
N HIS A 50 3.24 -19.89 18.91
CA HIS A 50 2.95 -21.17 18.28
C HIS A 50 2.80 -21.08 16.75
N VAL A 51 2.29 -19.95 16.26
CA VAL A 51 1.98 -19.74 14.85
C VAL A 51 2.42 -18.36 14.44
N GLU A 52 3.02 -18.26 13.26
CA GLU A 52 3.26 -17.02 12.55
C GLU A 52 2.64 -17.11 11.17
N ALA A 53 2.09 -16.00 10.69
CA ALA A 53 1.47 -15.91 9.37
C ALA A 53 1.92 -14.63 8.66
N GLU A 54 2.07 -14.73 7.34
CA GLU A 54 2.22 -13.58 6.45
C GLU A 54 1.12 -13.60 5.40
N ALA A 55 0.60 -12.43 5.08
CA ALA A 55 -0.34 -12.24 3.98
C ALA A 55 0.12 -11.10 3.06
N ASN A 56 -0.16 -11.21 1.77
CA ASN A 56 0.08 -10.10 0.83
C ASN A 56 -1.03 -9.04 0.92
N GLY A 57 -0.87 -7.93 0.19
CA GLY A 57 -1.84 -6.81 0.15
C GLY A 57 -3.25 -7.18 -0.34
N ASN A 58 -3.46 -8.37 -0.91
CA ASN A 58 -4.78 -8.89 -1.26
C ASN A 58 -5.40 -9.77 -0.14
N GLY A 59 -4.71 -9.90 0.99
CA GLY A 59 -5.11 -10.75 2.11
C GLY A 59 -4.87 -12.24 1.89
N ALA A 60 -4.21 -12.63 0.78
CA ALA A 60 -3.86 -14.03 0.56
C ALA A 60 -2.66 -14.41 1.43
N LEU A 61 -2.79 -15.52 2.15
CA LEU A 61 -1.74 -16.10 2.98
C LEU A 61 -0.54 -16.51 2.09
N THR A 62 0.64 -15.96 2.37
CA THR A 62 1.88 -16.24 1.63
C THR A 62 2.88 -17.07 2.43
N ASN A 63 2.76 -17.05 3.76
CA ASN A 63 3.61 -17.84 4.65
C ASN A 63 2.81 -18.27 5.90
N LEU A 64 3.10 -19.47 6.40
CA LEU A 64 2.58 -19.99 7.65
C LEU A 64 3.67 -20.82 8.31
N ARG A 65 4.07 -20.42 9.52
CA ARG A 65 5.06 -21.16 10.32
C ARG A 65 4.40 -21.66 11.59
N LEU A 66 4.57 -22.95 11.86
CA LEU A 66 4.15 -23.59 13.10
C LEU A 66 5.42 -23.93 13.90
N ASP A 67 5.46 -23.53 15.17
CA ASP A 67 6.52 -23.97 16.08
C ASP A 67 6.23 -25.39 16.58
N ASP A 68 7.25 -26.20 16.87
CA ASP A 68 7.09 -27.58 17.35
C ASP A 68 6.20 -27.70 18.59
N SER A 69 6.10 -26.64 19.40
CA SER A 69 5.20 -26.56 20.55
C SER A 69 3.72 -26.76 20.19
N VAL A 70 3.29 -26.57 18.93
CA VAL A 70 1.92 -26.86 18.49
C VAL A 70 1.54 -28.32 18.69
N THR A 71 2.51 -29.24 18.68
CA THR A 71 2.28 -30.68 18.88
C THR A 71 1.79 -31.02 20.29
N LYS A 72 1.93 -30.08 21.24
CA LYS A 72 1.45 -30.20 22.62
C LYS A 72 0.01 -29.70 22.78
N LEU A 73 -0.59 -29.15 21.73
CA LEU A 73 -1.94 -28.58 21.74
C LEU A 73 -2.94 -29.55 21.09
N SER A 74 -4.22 -29.39 21.42
CA SER A 74 -5.27 -30.13 20.73
C SER A 74 -5.45 -29.61 19.30
N PRO A 75 -5.83 -30.47 18.32
CA PRO A 75 -6.05 -30.03 16.94
C PRO A 75 -7.04 -28.87 16.80
N ASN A 76 -8.08 -28.83 17.65
CA ASN A 76 -9.05 -27.74 17.66
C ASN A 76 -8.41 -26.41 18.05
N ILE A 77 -7.52 -26.40 19.05
CA ILE A 77 -6.79 -25.20 19.46
C ILE A 77 -5.84 -24.76 18.35
N VAL A 78 -5.12 -25.69 17.72
CA VAL A 78 -4.22 -25.37 16.60
C VAL A 78 -4.99 -24.70 15.46
N GLY A 79 -6.14 -25.28 15.06
CA GLY A 79 -6.98 -24.71 14.00
C GLY A 79 -7.43 -23.28 14.32
N GLN A 80 -7.88 -23.03 15.56
CA GLN A 80 -8.29 -21.69 16.00
C GLN A 80 -7.13 -20.69 15.94
N ILE A 81 -5.94 -21.06 16.43
CA ILE A 81 -4.77 -20.17 16.44
C ILE A 81 -4.31 -19.88 15.01
N VAL A 82 -4.30 -20.88 14.12
CA VAL A 82 -3.94 -20.69 12.70
C VAL A 82 -4.87 -19.70 12.02
N VAL A 83 -6.19 -19.91 12.12
CA VAL A 83 -7.17 -19.02 11.50
C VAL A 83 -7.08 -17.61 12.06
N ALA A 84 -6.98 -17.46 13.38
CA ALA A 84 -6.86 -16.15 14.02
C ALA A 84 -5.57 -15.41 13.60
N THR A 85 -4.43 -16.11 13.54
CA THR A 85 -3.15 -15.51 13.17
C THR A 85 -3.12 -15.12 11.68
N ALA A 86 -3.66 -15.97 10.81
CA ALA A 86 -3.80 -15.67 9.38
C ALA A 86 -4.72 -14.45 9.14
N ALA A 87 -5.86 -14.40 9.83
CA ALA A 87 -6.79 -13.27 9.76
C ALA A 87 -6.13 -11.96 10.24
N ALA A 88 -5.34 -12.03 11.32
CA ALA A 88 -4.59 -10.87 11.81
C ALA A 88 -3.53 -10.38 10.81
N ALA A 89 -2.81 -11.30 10.16
CA ALA A 89 -1.84 -10.95 9.12
C ALA A 89 -2.53 -10.29 7.91
N ALA A 90 -3.67 -10.82 7.46
CA ALA A 90 -4.46 -10.22 6.39
C ALA A 90 -5.00 -8.84 6.78
N GLY A 91 -5.48 -8.69 8.02
CA GLY A 91 -5.92 -7.40 8.57
C GLY A 91 -4.82 -6.34 8.51
N GLN A 92 -3.62 -6.67 8.99
CA GLN A 92 -2.47 -5.76 8.89
C GLN A 92 -2.12 -5.37 7.45
N ALA A 93 -2.20 -6.33 6.51
CA ALA A 93 -1.95 -6.05 5.10
C ALA A 93 -2.99 -5.07 4.52
N PHE A 94 -4.27 -5.23 4.89
CA PHE A 94 -5.32 -4.31 4.48
C PHE A 94 -5.15 -2.92 5.09
N ASP A 95 -4.81 -2.83 6.37
CA ASP A 95 -4.58 -1.55 7.06
C ASP A 95 -3.38 -0.79 6.46
N HIS A 96 -2.32 -1.49 6.06
CA HIS A 96 -1.20 -0.87 5.33
C HIS A 96 -1.67 -0.41 3.94
N ARG A 97 -2.38 -1.27 3.19
CA ARG A 97 -2.88 -0.90 1.86
C ARG A 97 -3.76 0.36 1.90
N GLU A 98 -4.65 0.46 2.88
CA GLU A 98 -5.52 1.63 3.06
C GLU A 98 -4.71 2.90 3.33
N ARG A 99 -3.65 2.81 4.14
CA ARG A 99 -2.73 3.93 4.39
C ARG A 99 -2.02 4.40 3.11
N VAL A 100 -1.52 3.47 2.28
CA VAL A 100 -0.88 3.82 1.01
C VAL A 100 -1.87 4.53 0.08
N PHE A 101 -3.10 4.01 -0.04
CA PHE A 101 -4.14 4.66 -0.84
C PHE A 101 -4.52 6.04 -0.32
N ALA A 102 -4.70 6.18 1.00
CA ALA A 102 -5.02 7.47 1.61
C ALA A 102 -3.94 8.51 1.34
N GLN A 103 -2.66 8.12 1.49
CA GLN A 103 -1.52 8.99 1.22
C GLN A 103 -1.44 9.38 -0.27
N LEU A 104 -1.56 8.41 -1.18
CA LEU A 104 -1.59 8.66 -2.62
C LEU A 104 -2.68 9.67 -3.02
N MET A 105 -3.87 9.56 -2.43
CA MET A 105 -4.98 10.49 -2.70
C MET A 105 -4.73 11.91 -2.18
N VAL A 106 -3.93 12.06 -1.13
CA VAL A 106 -3.49 13.38 -0.65
C VAL A 106 -2.46 13.96 -1.62
N ASP A 107 -1.45 13.17 -2.00
CA ASP A 107 -0.34 13.63 -2.83
C ASP A 107 -0.79 13.97 -4.26
N LEU A 108 -1.72 13.20 -4.83
CA LEU A 108 -2.28 13.47 -6.16
C LEU A 108 -3.12 14.75 -6.25
N LYS A 109 -3.63 15.28 -5.13
CA LYS A 109 -4.40 16.54 -5.15
C LYS A 109 -3.51 17.75 -5.45
N ASN A 110 -2.25 17.69 -5.05
CA ASN A 110 -1.25 18.72 -5.31
C ASN A 110 0.12 18.04 -5.51
N PRO A 111 0.37 17.44 -6.68
CA PRO A 111 1.62 16.77 -6.94
C PRO A 111 2.73 17.82 -6.97
N LEU A 112 3.53 17.83 -5.91
CA LEU A 112 4.71 18.68 -5.80
C LEU A 112 5.85 18.02 -6.61
N PRO A 113 6.66 18.81 -7.33
CA PRO A 113 7.84 18.32 -8.02
C PRO A 113 8.89 17.73 -7.09
#